data_AF-A0A950GEQ1-F1
#
_entry.id   AF-A0A950GEQ1-F1
#
_cell.length_a   1.000
_cell.length_b   1.000
_cell.length_c   1.000
_cell.angle_alpha   90.00
_cell.angle_beta   90.00
_cell.angle_gamma   90.00
#
_symmetry.space_group_name_H-M   'P 1'
#
loop_
_entity.id
_entity.type
_entity.pdbx_description
1 polymer ?
#
loop_
_entity_poly.entity_id
_entity_poly.type
_entity_poly.pdbx_seq_one_letter_code
_entity_poly.pdbx_strand_id
1 'polypeptide(L)'
;MADPANLLGSETSPYLLQHAHNPVHWRPWGKAALDEARATGKPILLSIGYAACHWCHVMAHESFEDPRTAAVMNRLFVSIKVDREERPDVDQLYMNAVQALG
;
A
#
# COMPACT_ATOMS: atom_id res chain seq x y z
N MET A 1 3.48 6.97 -22.74
CA MET A 1 2.69 7.24 -21.51
C MET A 1 3.27 6.29 -20.47
N ALA A 2 3.94 6.79 -19.43
CA ALA A 2 4.56 5.90 -18.45
C ALA A 2 3.46 5.09 -17.78
N ASP A 3 3.56 3.76 -17.83
CA ASP A 3 2.67 2.91 -17.04
C ASP A 3 2.79 3.33 -15.57
N PRO A 4 1.68 3.43 -14.82
CA PRO A 4 1.75 3.69 -13.40
C PRO A 4 2.68 2.64 -12.79
N ALA A 5 3.76 3.08 -12.14
CA ALA A 5 4.76 2.17 -11.61
C ALA A 5 4.60 2.06 -10.09
N ASN A 6 5.22 1.02 -9.52
CA ASN A 6 5.47 0.96 -8.10
C ASN A 6 6.49 2.05 -7.72
N LEU A 7 6.17 2.87 -6.71
CA LEU A 7 6.96 4.02 -6.30
C LEU A 7 7.78 3.77 -5.03
N LEU A 8 7.72 2.57 -4.45
CA LEU A 8 8.42 2.28 -3.19
C LEU A 8 9.94 2.16 -3.35
N GLY A 9 10.45 2.06 -4.58
CA GLY A 9 11.89 1.96 -4.85
C GLY A 9 12.71 3.20 -4.46
N SER A 10 12.05 4.32 -4.16
CA SER A 10 12.69 5.55 -3.66
C SER A 10 12.56 5.75 -2.14
N GLU A 11 11.92 4.82 -1.42
CA GLU A 11 11.72 4.92 0.02
C GLU A 11 12.98 4.50 0.79
N THR A 12 13.10 4.94 2.04
CA THR A 12 14.21 4.56 2.93
C THR A 12 13.86 3.41 3.86
N SER A 13 12.56 3.18 4.11
CA SER A 13 12.09 2.06 4.94
C SER A 13 12.53 0.73 4.35
N PRO A 14 13.25 -0.11 5.11
CA PRO A 14 13.55 -1.48 4.70
C PRO A 14 12.29 -2.30 4.42
N TYR A 15 11.19 -2.05 5.15
CA TYR A 15 9.91 -2.74 4.94
C TYR A 15 9.27 -2.33 3.60
N LEU A 16 9.24 -1.04 3.27
CA LEU A 16 8.68 -0.58 1.99
C LEU A 16 9.52 -1.05 0.80
N LEU A 17 10.85 -1.02 0.93
CA LEU A 17 11.77 -1.46 -0.12
C LEU A 17 11.62 -2.95 -0.45
N GLN A 18 11.27 -3.80 0.52
CA GLN A 18 10.96 -5.22 0.26
C GLN A 18 9.79 -5.39 -0.73
N HIS A 19 8.90 -4.41 -0.85
CA HIS A 19 7.76 -4.43 -1.76
C HIS A 19 7.98 -3.64 -3.05
N ALA A 20 9.17 -3.07 -3.28
CA ALA A 20 9.44 -2.21 -4.44
C ALA A 20 9.34 -2.93 -5.79
N HIS A 21 9.49 -4.25 -5.80
CA HIS A 21 9.41 -5.08 -7.01
C HIS A 21 8.04 -5.77 -7.18
N ASN A 22 7.09 -5.53 -6.28
CA ASN A 22 5.75 -6.11 -6.43
C ASN A 22 5.07 -5.56 -7.69
N PRO A 23 4.32 -6.39 -8.43
CA PRO A 23 3.56 -5.97 -9.61
C PRO A 23 2.42 -4.99 -9.27
N VAL A 24 2.00 -4.93 -8.01
CA VAL A 24 1.09 -3.88 -7.53
C VAL A 24 1.80 -2.53 -7.59
N HIS A 25 1.14 -1.53 -8.15
CA HIS A 25 1.63 -0.17 -8.22
C HIS A 25 1.46 0.50 -6.84
N TRP A 26 2.35 0.17 -5.91
CA TRP A 26 2.32 0.78 -4.57
C TRP A 26 2.75 2.23 -4.61
N ARG A 27 2.07 3.06 -3.80
CA ARG A 27 2.49 4.42 -3.47
C ARG A 27 2.87 4.47 -1.99
N PRO A 28 3.88 5.26 -1.60
CA PRO A 28 4.10 5.58 -0.20
C PRO A 28 2.96 6.45 0.32
N TRP A 29 2.76 6.44 1.64
CA TRP A 29 1.79 7.35 2.26
C TRP A 29 2.20 8.81 2.08
N GLY A 30 1.29 9.62 1.54
CA GLY A 30 1.53 11.06 1.40
C GLY A 30 0.49 11.76 0.55
N LYS A 31 0.62 13.10 0.49
CA LYS A 31 -0.32 13.96 -0.24
C LYS A 31 -0.47 13.56 -1.71
N ALA A 32 0.63 13.16 -2.37
CA ALA A 32 0.61 12.75 -3.77
C ALA A 32 -0.34 11.56 -4.03
N ALA A 33 -0.31 10.53 -3.18
CA ALA A 33 -1.19 9.36 -3.32
C ALA A 33 -2.66 9.70 -3.03
N LEU A 34 -2.91 10.59 -2.05
CA LEU A 34 -4.26 11.06 -1.73
C LEU A 34 -4.84 11.93 -2.85
N ASP A 35 -4.02 12.79 -3.46
CA ASP A 35 -4.40 13.62 -4.60
C ASP A 35 -4.68 12.75 -5.84
N GLU A 36 -3.87 11.72 -6.10
CA GLU A 36 -4.11 10.73 -7.16
C GLU A 36 -5.49 10.09 -7.00
N ALA A 37 -5.81 9.58 -5.81
CA ALA A 37 -7.11 8.95 -5.54
C ALA A 37 -8.29 9.90 -5.78
N ARG A 38 -8.15 11.18 -5.37
CA ARG A 38 -9.14 12.22 -5.64
C ARG A 38 -9.28 12.50 -7.13
N ALA A 39 -8.17 12.64 -7.85
CA ALA A 39 -8.17 12.96 -9.27
C ALA A 39 -8.74 11.82 -10.13
N THR A 40 -8.45 10.56 -9.77
CA THR A 40 -8.93 9.40 -10.53
C THR A 40 -10.30 8.90 -10.07
N GLY A 41 -10.82 9.39 -8.93
CA GLY A 41 -12.04 8.88 -8.31
C GLY A 41 -11.96 7.41 -7.86
N LYS A 42 -10.75 6.88 -7.74
CA LYS A 42 -10.54 5.48 -7.36
C LYS A 42 -10.49 5.36 -5.83
N PRO A 43 -11.07 4.32 -5.23
CA PRO A 43 -10.90 4.04 -3.81
C PRO A 43 -9.43 3.79 -3.45
N ILE A 44 -9.07 4.13 -2.21
CA ILE A 44 -7.74 3.84 -1.65
C ILE A 44 -7.77 2.43 -1.04
N LEU A 45 -6.80 1.60 -1.43
CA LEU A 45 -6.49 0.37 -0.71
C LEU A 45 -5.26 0.65 0.17
N LEU A 46 -5.50 0.80 1.47
CA LEU A 46 -4.45 1.10 2.44
C LEU A 46 -3.94 -0.20 3.09
N SER A 47 -2.64 -0.47 2.93
CA SER A 47 -1.97 -1.62 3.55
C SER A 47 -0.91 -1.12 4.52
N ILE A 48 -1.22 -1.19 5.82
CA ILE A 48 -0.29 -0.85 6.91
C ILE A 48 0.33 -2.15 7.42
N GLY A 49 1.65 -2.17 7.57
CA GLY A 49 2.34 -3.34 8.10
C GLY A 49 3.71 -3.00 8.68
N TYR A 50 4.41 -4.04 9.12
CA TYR A 50 5.76 -3.99 9.68
C TYR A 50 6.47 -5.31 9.35
N ALA A 51 7.81 -5.32 9.37
CA ALA A 51 8.64 -6.41 8.85
C ALA A 51 8.38 -7.80 9.48
N ALA A 52 7.85 -7.87 10.69
CA ALA A 52 7.59 -9.13 11.40
C ALA A 52 6.14 -9.64 11.29
N CYS A 53 5.30 -9.05 10.42
CA CYS A 53 3.90 -9.48 10.28
C CYS A 53 3.77 -10.75 9.41
N HIS A 54 3.46 -11.88 10.05
CA HIS A 54 3.27 -13.19 9.42
C HIS A 54 2.22 -13.18 8.28
N TRP A 55 1.11 -12.46 8.44
CA TRP A 55 0.03 -12.41 7.44
C TRP A 55 0.30 -11.46 6.27
N CYS A 56 1.22 -10.49 6.43
CA CYS A 56 1.68 -9.68 5.29
C CYS A 56 2.50 -10.52 4.31
N HIS A 57 3.24 -11.53 4.76
CA HIS A 57 3.95 -12.46 3.88
C HIS A 57 3.00 -13.40 3.13
N VAL A 58 1.98 -13.95 3.78
CA VAL A 58 1.00 -14.83 3.12
C VAL A 58 0.21 -14.06 2.05
N MET A 59 -0.25 -12.84 2.38
CA MET A 59 -0.97 -11.97 1.43
C MET A 59 -0.07 -11.47 0.29
N ALA A 60 1.22 -11.21 0.57
CA ALA A 60 2.17 -10.85 -0.46
C ALA A 60 2.37 -11.99 -1.47
N HIS A 61 2.62 -13.20 -0.98
CA HIS A 61 2.92 -14.37 -1.82
C HIS A 61 1.69 -14.90 -2.58
N GLU A 62 0.49 -14.83 -2.00
CA GLU A 62 -0.73 -15.35 -2.65
C GLU A 62 -1.50 -14.31 -3.48
N SER A 63 -1.32 -13.01 -3.22
CA SER A 63 -2.12 -11.95 -3.85
C SER A 63 -1.31 -10.83 -4.47
N PHE A 64 -0.31 -10.27 -3.78
CA PHE A 64 0.40 -9.09 -4.30
C PHE A 64 1.51 -9.41 -5.31
N GLU A 65 1.96 -10.67 -5.37
CA GLU A 65 2.91 -11.19 -6.36
C GLU A 65 2.22 -11.86 -7.56
N ASP A 66 0.93 -12.24 -7.46
CA ASP A 66 0.17 -12.76 -8.61
C ASP A 66 -0.15 -11.61 -9.60
N PRO A 67 0.34 -11.68 -10.85
CA PRO A 67 0.16 -10.59 -11.82
C PRO A 67 -1.31 -10.29 -12.16
N ARG A 68 -2.22 -11.28 -12.05
CA ARG A 68 -3.65 -11.09 -12.38
C ARG A 68 -4.33 -10.31 -11.26
N THR A 69 -4.06 -10.66 -10.01
CA THR A 69 -4.54 -9.93 -8.84
C THR A 69 -3.99 -8.50 -8.83
N ALA A 70 -2.68 -8.33 -9.06
CA ALA A 70 -2.06 -7.02 -9.19
C ALA A 70 -2.69 -6.18 -10.30
N ALA A 71 -2.98 -6.77 -11.47
CA ALA A 71 -3.65 -6.05 -12.57
C ALA A 71 -5.05 -5.56 -12.17
N VAL A 72 -5.82 -6.36 -11.42
CA VAL A 72 -7.12 -5.93 -10.87
C VAL A 72 -6.94 -4.79 -9.87
N MET A 73 -5.98 -4.92 -8.95
CA MET A 73 -5.68 -3.89 -7.96
C MET A 73 -5.29 -2.56 -8.61
N ASN A 74 -4.34 -2.61 -9.56
CA ASN A 74 -3.86 -1.44 -10.30
C ASN A 74 -4.97 -0.77 -11.12
N ARG A 75 -5.93 -1.57 -11.62
CA ARG A 75 -7.10 -1.04 -12.33
C ARG A 75 -8.07 -0.33 -11.39
N LEU A 76 -8.36 -0.92 -10.24
CA LEU A 76 -9.49 -0.51 -9.40
C LEU A 76 -9.12 0.44 -8.25
N PHE A 77 -7.88 0.44 -7.78
CA PHE A 77 -7.48 1.14 -6.56
C PHE A 77 -6.29 2.06 -6.77
N VAL A 78 -6.16 3.03 -5.87
CA VAL A 78 -4.87 3.64 -5.52
C VAL A 78 -4.34 2.87 -4.31
N SER A 79 -3.37 2.00 -4.54
CA SER A 79 -2.78 1.14 -3.51
C SER A 79 -1.68 1.88 -2.76
N ILE A 80 -1.85 2.04 -1.45
CA ILE A 80 -0.90 2.75 -0.57
C ILE A 80 -0.32 1.77 0.44
N LYS A 81 1.01 1.73 0.54
CA LYS A 81 1.74 0.93 1.54
C LYS A 81 2.28 1.86 2.62
N VAL A 82 2.14 1.45 3.88
CA VAL A 82 2.62 2.23 5.04
C VAL A 82 3.46 1.33 5.93
N ASP A 83 4.64 1.81 6.30
CA ASP A 83 5.42 1.24 7.38
C ASP A 83 4.93 1.80 8.71
N ARG A 84 4.43 0.92 9.58
CA ARG A 84 3.99 1.27 10.92
C ARG A 84 5.11 1.82 11.79
N GLU A 85 6.35 1.36 11.60
CA GLU A 85 7.49 1.80 12.42
C GLU A 85 7.86 3.26 12.12
N GLU A 86 7.74 3.68 10.87
CA GLU A 86 7.93 5.08 10.47
C GLU A 86 6.68 5.95 10.73
N ARG A 87 5.48 5.36 10.62
CA ARG A 87 4.18 6.07 10.74
C ARG A 87 3.23 5.44 11.76
N PRO A 88 3.60 5.42 13.06
CA PRO A 88 2.73 4.90 14.12
C PRO A 88 1.46 5.75 14.29
N ASP A 89 1.52 7.03 13.89
CA ASP A 89 0.39 7.97 13.88
C ASP A 89 -0.73 7.52 12.94
N VAL A 90 -0.38 7.07 11.74
CA VAL A 90 -1.34 6.59 10.73
C VAL A 90 -1.97 5.28 11.19
N ASP A 91 -1.16 4.36 11.71
CA ASP A 91 -1.65 3.09 12.25
C ASP A 91 -2.66 3.29 13.39
N GLN A 92 -2.33 4.13 14.38
CA GLN A 92 -3.23 4.41 15.50
C GLN A 92 -4.55 5.04 15.05
N LEU A 93 -4.52 5.97 14.09
CA LEU A 93 -5.73 6.59 13.56
C LEU A 93 -6.68 5.54 12.95
N TYR A 94 -6.16 4.66 12.09
CA TYR A 94 -6.99 3.65 11.43
C TYR A 94 -7.42 2.52 12.38
N MET A 95 -6.58 2.15 13.35
CA MET A 95 -6.97 1.20 14.40
C MET A 95 -8.11 1.75 15.27
N ASN A 96 -8.05 3.02 15.65
CA ASN A 96 -9.14 3.68 16.38
C ASN A 96 -10.43 3.73 15.55
N ALA A 97 -10.34 4.00 14.25
CA ALA A 97 -11.50 3.99 13.36
C ALA A 97 -12.14 2.59 13.26
N VAL A 98 -11.33 1.53 13.12
CA VAL A 98 -11.84 0.15 13.10
C VAL A 98 -12.55 -0.20 14.41
N GLN A 99 -12.01 0.20 15.56
CA GLN A 99 -12.64 -0.03 16.86
C GLN A 99 -13.94 0.78 17.05
N ALA A 100 -14.00 2.00 16.52
CA ALA A 100 -15.18 2.86 16.65
C ALA A 100 -16.32 2.50 15.68
N LEU A 101 -16.01 1.81 14.58
CA LEU A 101 -16.98 1.33 13.59
C LEU A 101 -17.46 -0.11 13.87
N GLY A 102 -17.00 -0.72 14.97
CA GLY A 102 -17.36 -2.07 15.43
C GLY A 102 -18.76 -2.18 16.00
#